data_AF-A0A198GMF2-F1
#
_entry.id   AF-A0A198GMF2-F1
#
_cell.length_a   1.000
_cell.length_b   1.000
_cell.length_c   1.000
_cell.angle_alpha   90.00
_cell.angle_beta   90.00
_cell.angle_gamma   90.00
#
_symmetry.space_group_name_H-M   'P 1'
#
loop_
_entity.id
_entity.type
_entity.pdbx_description
1 polymer ?
#
loop_
_entity_poly.entity_id
_entity_poly.type
_entity_poly.pdbx_seq_one_letter_code
_entity_poly.pdbx_strand_id
1 'polypeptide(L)'
;MNQFLYRHARQNHENGSSKTYLAINSSNDNILGYYSLCPASIEFEHTPEMIKRGLARHDIPVFRLARLATDLSVQGKGLGGQLLLAAGKRCLAVASELGGVALLIDAKNQRAADWYISYGAVPLLNSSFSLLLSFKTIYTALIMANKI
;
A
#
# COMPACT_ATOMS: atom_id res chain seq x y z
N MET A 1 -2.87 -13.70 10.93
CA MET A 1 -2.18 -13.97 9.65
C MET A 1 -3.00 -14.98 8.85
N ASN A 2 -3.07 -14.88 7.52
CA ASN A 2 -4.19 -15.49 6.74
C ASN A 2 -3.70 -16.51 5.70
N GLN A 3 -4.63 -17.33 5.19
CA GLN A 3 -4.38 -18.36 4.17
C GLN A 3 -3.62 -17.86 2.93
N PHE A 4 -3.81 -16.60 2.54
CA PHE A 4 -3.07 -16.00 1.42
C PHE A 4 -1.55 -16.11 1.57
N LEU A 5 -1.02 -15.82 2.76
CA LEU A 5 0.42 -15.84 2.99
C LEU A 5 0.99 -17.25 2.80
N TYR A 6 0.31 -18.25 3.35
CA TYR A 6 0.76 -19.64 3.32
C TYR A 6 0.56 -20.32 1.97
N ARG A 7 -0.52 -19.98 1.25
CA ARG A 7 -0.91 -20.69 0.02
C ARG A 7 -0.49 -19.99 -1.26
N HIS A 8 -0.39 -18.65 -1.27
CA HIS A 8 -0.32 -17.89 -2.52
C HIS A 8 0.84 -16.90 -2.58
N ALA A 9 1.26 -16.30 -1.45
CA ALA A 9 2.24 -15.21 -1.48
C ALA A 9 3.56 -15.57 -2.18
N ARG A 10 4.16 -16.73 -1.87
CA ARG A 10 5.39 -17.18 -2.52
C ARG A 10 5.20 -17.42 -4.02
N GLN A 11 4.16 -18.17 -4.40
CA GLN A 11 3.89 -18.46 -5.81
C GLN A 11 3.66 -17.18 -6.62
N ASN A 12 2.88 -16.23 -6.05
CA ASN A 12 2.62 -14.94 -6.67
C ASN A 12 3.88 -14.06 -6.75
N HIS A 13 4.79 -14.19 -5.78
CA HIS A 13 6.08 -13.51 -5.80
C HIS A 13 6.95 -14.03 -6.95
N GLU A 14 7.09 -15.35 -7.06
CA GLU A 14 7.94 -15.99 -8.07
C GLU A 14 7.40 -15.80 -9.48
N ASN A 15 6.09 -15.93 -9.69
CA ASN A 15 5.48 -15.77 -11.01
C ASN A 15 5.28 -14.30 -11.44
N GLY A 16 5.63 -13.34 -10.58
CA GLY A 16 5.54 -11.91 -10.87
C GLY A 16 4.16 -11.27 -10.71
N SER A 17 3.13 -12.02 -10.30
CA SER A 17 1.77 -11.48 -10.10
C SER A 17 1.72 -10.41 -9.00
N SER A 18 2.49 -10.58 -7.92
CA SER A 18 2.64 -9.56 -6.87
C SER A 18 3.91 -9.81 -6.08
N LYS A 19 4.61 -8.76 -5.63
CA LYS A 19 5.78 -8.90 -4.76
C LYS A 19 5.39 -8.78 -3.29
N THR A 20 5.54 -9.87 -2.55
CA THR A 20 5.31 -9.93 -1.10
C THR A 20 6.61 -9.70 -0.32
N TYR A 21 6.53 -8.90 0.75
CA TYR A 21 7.63 -8.60 1.66
C TYR A 21 7.20 -8.88 3.10
N LEU A 22 8.13 -9.39 3.90
CA LEU A 22 7.89 -9.87 5.27
C LEU A 22 8.60 -9.00 6.29
N ALA A 23 7.94 -8.74 7.43
CA ALA A 23 8.62 -8.35 8.66
C ALA A 23 8.88 -9.61 9.48
N ILE A 24 10.16 -9.90 9.70
CA ILE A 24 10.63 -11.11 10.38
C ILE A 24 11.24 -10.69 11.72
N ASN A 25 10.91 -11.42 12.77
CA ASN A 25 11.56 -11.29 14.06
C ASN A 25 12.99 -11.84 13.97
N SER A 26 13.99 -10.99 14.23
CA SER A 26 15.40 -11.36 14.13
C SER A 26 15.85 -12.45 15.09
N SER A 27 15.11 -12.70 16.18
CA SER A 27 15.51 -13.65 17.22
C SER A 27 14.98 -15.06 17.00
N ASN A 28 13.90 -15.23 16.23
CA ASN A 28 13.23 -16.53 16.08
C ASN A 28 12.58 -16.75 14.71
N ASP A 29 12.90 -15.92 13.72
CA ASP A 29 12.41 -15.99 12.33
C ASP A 29 10.89 -15.97 12.15
N ASN A 30 10.14 -15.63 13.20
CA ASN A 30 8.69 -15.52 13.11
C ASN A 30 8.28 -14.35 12.23
N ILE A 31 7.32 -14.58 11.35
CA ILE A 31 6.72 -13.54 10.52
C ILE A 31 5.74 -12.73 11.37
N LEU A 32 6.09 -11.47 11.63
CA LEU A 32 5.29 -10.52 12.42
C LEU A 32 4.33 -9.71 11.56
N GLY A 33 4.50 -9.71 10.24
CA GLY A 33 3.61 -9.05 9.31
C GLY A 33 4.11 -9.13 7.88
N TYR A 34 3.28 -8.72 6.94
CA TYR A 34 3.63 -8.70 5.53
C TYR A 34 2.80 -7.67 4.77
N TYR A 35 3.31 -7.29 3.60
CA TYR A 35 2.54 -6.58 2.59
C TYR A 35 2.81 -7.15 1.19
N SER A 36 1.91 -6.88 0.24
CA SER A 36 2.08 -7.30 -1.16
C SER A 36 1.73 -6.16 -2.10
N LEU A 37 2.56 -5.98 -3.12
CA LEU A 37 2.46 -4.90 -4.10
C LEU A 37 2.33 -5.46 -5.52
N CYS A 38 1.52 -4.82 -6.34
CA CYS A 38 1.47 -5.04 -7.79
C CYS A 38 1.18 -3.71 -8.53
N PRO A 39 1.60 -3.57 -9.80
CA PRO A 39 1.21 -2.43 -10.61
C PRO A 39 -0.30 -2.44 -10.85
N ALA A 40 -0.90 -1.26 -11.00
CA ALA A 40 -2.31 -1.10 -11.33
C ALA A 40 -2.57 0.24 -12.05
N SER A 41 -3.76 0.37 -12.60
CA SER A 41 -4.32 1.65 -13.05
C SER A 41 -5.70 1.88 -12.43
N ILE A 42 -6.13 3.13 -12.44
CA ILE A 42 -7.49 3.53 -12.10
C ILE A 42 -8.01 4.48 -13.16
N GLU A 43 -9.32 4.44 -13.39
CA GLU A 43 -9.97 5.36 -14.32
C GLU A 43 -9.87 6.80 -13.82
N PHE A 44 -9.58 7.72 -14.74
CA PHE A 44 -9.46 9.15 -14.47
C PHE A 44 -10.71 9.70 -13.77
N GLU A 45 -11.90 9.28 -14.22
CA GLU A 45 -13.17 9.81 -13.74
C GLU A 45 -13.49 9.43 -12.29
N HIS A 46 -12.98 8.29 -11.82
CA HIS A 46 -13.19 7.83 -10.45
C HIS A 46 -12.15 8.35 -9.46
N THR A 47 -11.17 9.11 -9.93
CA THR A 47 -10.06 9.59 -9.11
C THR A 47 -10.38 10.97 -8.50
N PRO A 48 -10.11 11.19 -7.20
CA PRO A 48 -10.29 12.50 -6.56
C PRO A 48 -9.41 13.60 -7.19
N GLU A 49 -9.95 14.81 -7.28
CA GLU A 49 -9.25 15.99 -7.85
C GLU A 49 -7.88 16.24 -7.23
N MET A 50 -7.74 16.03 -5.92
CA MET A 50 -6.46 16.20 -5.22
C MET A 50 -5.33 15.31 -5.77
N ILE A 51 -5.65 14.21 -6.45
CA ILE A 51 -4.67 13.29 -7.05
C ILE A 51 -4.61 13.47 -8.56
N LYS A 52 -5.74 13.62 -9.27
CA LYS A 52 -5.73 13.69 -10.73
C LYS A 52 -5.41 15.07 -11.32
N ARG A 53 -5.40 16.12 -10.50
CA ARG A 53 -5.13 17.49 -10.96
C ARG A 53 -3.78 17.57 -11.68
N GLY A 54 -3.81 18.02 -12.95
CA GLY A 54 -2.63 18.18 -13.79
C GLY A 54 -2.22 16.93 -14.57
N LEU A 55 -2.91 15.80 -14.38
CA LEU A 55 -2.70 14.59 -15.17
C LEU A 55 -3.54 14.64 -16.46
N ALA A 56 -3.04 13.98 -17.51
CA ALA A 56 -3.81 13.74 -18.73
C ALA A 56 -5.04 12.87 -18.44
N ARG A 57 -6.10 13.00 -19.25
CA ARG A 57 -7.35 12.24 -19.12
C ARG A 57 -7.21 10.81 -19.67
N HIS A 58 -6.33 10.04 -19.04
CA HIS A 58 -6.13 8.62 -19.25
C HIS A 58 -6.12 7.90 -17.91
N ASP A 59 -6.09 6.57 -17.95
CA ASP A 59 -5.85 5.74 -16.79
C ASP A 59 -4.65 6.22 -15.98
N ILE A 60 -4.87 6.44 -14.68
CA ILE A 60 -3.86 6.99 -13.77
C ILE A 60 -3.02 5.83 -13.21
N PRO A 61 -1.69 5.83 -13.42
CA PRO A 61 -0.83 4.76 -12.95
C PRO A 61 -0.68 4.82 -11.42
N VAL A 62 -0.89 3.67 -10.77
CA VAL A 62 -0.80 3.51 -9.31
C VAL A 62 -0.16 2.17 -8.96
N PHE A 63 0.18 1.97 -7.70
CA PHE A 63 0.63 0.68 -7.19
C PHE A 63 -0.41 0.16 -6.19
N ARG A 64 -0.95 -1.03 -6.43
CA ARG A 64 -1.93 -1.61 -5.52
C ARG A 64 -1.23 -2.25 -4.32
N LEU A 65 -1.63 -1.84 -3.12
CA LEU A 65 -1.35 -2.53 -1.86
C LEU A 65 -2.35 -3.68 -1.70
N ALA A 66 -2.11 -4.76 -2.43
CA ALA A 66 -3.02 -5.90 -2.50
C ALA A 66 -3.26 -6.58 -1.15
N ARG A 67 -2.25 -6.54 -0.26
CA ARG A 67 -2.33 -7.07 1.10
C ARG A 67 -1.50 -6.22 2.05
N LEU A 68 -2.01 -6.04 3.25
CA LEU A 68 -1.28 -5.59 4.43
C LEU A 68 -1.85 -6.31 5.65
N ALA A 69 -0.99 -6.96 6.43
CA ALA A 69 -1.41 -7.60 7.67
C ALA A 69 -0.25 -7.67 8.66
N THR A 70 -0.58 -7.60 9.95
CA THR A 70 0.32 -7.91 11.05
C THR A 70 -0.16 -9.13 11.80
N ASP A 71 0.75 -9.80 12.49
CA ASP A 71 0.42 -10.82 13.46
C ASP A 71 -0.35 -10.21 14.64
N LEU A 72 -1.22 -11.01 15.28
CA LEU A 72 -2.05 -10.56 16.41
C LEU A 72 -1.21 -10.13 17.60
N SER A 73 -0.06 -10.78 17.84
CA SER A 73 0.84 -10.49 18.96
C SER A 73 1.48 -9.09 18.92
N VAL A 74 1.45 -8.44 17.75
CA VAL A 74 2.05 -7.13 17.50
C VAL A 74 1.06 -6.08 16.97
N GLN A 75 -0.24 -6.39 16.98
CA GLN A 75 -1.28 -5.40 16.66
C GLN A 75 -1.26 -4.22 17.63
N GLY A 76 -1.54 -3.02 17.11
CA GLY A 76 -1.52 -1.79 17.90
C GLY A 76 -0.12 -1.27 18.27
N LYS A 77 0.95 -2.03 18.02
CA LYS A 77 2.35 -1.62 18.34
C LYS A 77 3.04 -0.86 17.20
N GLY A 78 2.27 -0.30 16.27
CA GLY A 78 2.79 0.53 15.17
C GLY A 78 3.37 -0.23 13.96
N LEU A 79 3.53 -1.56 14.01
CA LEU A 79 4.12 -2.33 12.89
C LEU A 79 3.35 -2.14 11.57
N GLY A 80 2.02 -2.04 11.61
CA GLY A 80 1.21 -1.83 10.41
C GLY A 80 1.55 -0.52 9.69
N GLY A 81 1.75 0.57 10.43
CA GLY A 81 2.18 1.85 9.87
C GLY A 81 3.60 1.80 9.31
N GLN A 82 4.51 1.10 9.98
CA GLN A 82 5.88 0.88 9.47
C GLN A 82 5.87 0.10 8.16
N LEU A 83 5.04 -0.95 8.06
CA LEU A 83 4.88 -1.73 6.82
C LEU A 83 4.25 -0.89 5.70
N LEU A 84 3.27 -0.03 6.00
CA LEU A 84 2.67 0.88 5.03
C LEU A 84 3.71 1.86 4.46
N LEU A 85 4.51 2.48 5.32
CA LEU A 85 5.61 3.37 4.89
C LEU A 85 6.69 2.61 4.12
N ALA A 86 7.03 1.39 4.54
CA ALA A 86 7.99 0.55 3.81
C ALA A 86 7.47 0.19 2.42
N ALA A 87 6.18 -0.12 2.27
CA ALA A 87 5.53 -0.36 0.98
C ALA A 87 5.57 0.89 0.10
N GLY A 88 5.19 2.04 0.66
CA GLY A 88 5.21 3.33 -0.03
C GLY A 88 6.62 3.74 -0.50
N LYS A 89 7.64 3.60 0.36
CA LYS A 89 9.05 3.85 0.00
C LYS A 89 9.49 2.99 -1.18
N ARG A 90 9.09 1.71 -1.17
CA ARG A 90 9.46 0.77 -2.23
C ARG A 90 8.78 1.13 -3.56
N CYS A 91 7.51 1.56 -3.53
CA CYS A 91 6.81 2.04 -4.71
C CYS A 91 7.36 3.37 -5.23
N LEU A 92 7.74 4.31 -4.36
CA LEU A 92 8.38 5.57 -4.74
C LEU A 92 9.66 5.34 -5.56
N ALA A 93 10.49 4.37 -5.15
CA ALA A 93 11.71 4.02 -5.88
C ALA A 93 11.43 3.41 -7.27
N VAL A 94 10.29 2.75 -7.47
CA VAL A 94 9.89 2.26 -8.80
C VAL A 94 9.28 3.39 -9.62
N ALA A 95 8.50 4.26 -8.97
CA ALA A 95 7.81 5.37 -9.61
C ALA A 95 8.77 6.43 -10.15
N SER A 96 9.98 6.56 -9.60
CA SER A 96 11.01 7.44 -10.17
C SER A 96 11.50 6.99 -11.56
N GLU A 97 11.38 5.70 -11.88
CA GLU A 97 11.82 5.12 -13.15
C GLU A 97 10.67 4.88 -14.13
N LEU A 98 9.51 4.41 -13.63
CA LEU A 98 8.39 3.94 -14.46
C LEU A 98 7.11 4.76 -14.34
N GLY A 99 7.09 5.72 -13.41
CA GLY A 99 5.89 6.50 -13.09
C GLY A 99 4.95 5.80 -12.10
N GLY A 100 3.94 6.56 -11.67
CA GLY A 100 2.96 6.16 -10.67
C GLY A 100 2.77 7.26 -9.62
N VAL A 101 1.54 7.52 -9.20
CA VAL A 101 1.22 8.72 -8.39
C VAL A 101 0.73 8.41 -6.97
N ALA A 102 0.31 7.18 -6.70
CA ALA A 102 -0.29 6.79 -5.42
C ALA A 102 -0.22 5.28 -5.16
N LEU A 103 -0.44 4.90 -3.90
CA LEU A 103 -0.89 3.56 -3.54
C LEU A 103 -2.42 3.45 -3.69
N LEU A 104 -2.89 2.40 -4.36
CA LEU A 104 -4.30 2.00 -4.38
C LEU A 104 -4.54 0.89 -3.33
N ILE A 105 -5.57 1.07 -2.52
CA ILE A 105 -5.84 0.24 -1.34
C ILE A 105 -7.30 -0.16 -1.34
N ASP A 106 -7.60 -1.46 -1.36
CA ASP A 106 -8.95 -1.96 -1.11
C ASP A 106 -9.08 -2.33 0.37
N ALA A 107 -9.73 -1.46 1.15
CA ALA A 107 -10.02 -1.71 2.55
C ALA A 107 -11.04 -2.85 2.70
N LYS A 108 -10.73 -3.80 3.59
CA LYS A 108 -11.59 -4.97 3.84
C LYS A 108 -12.95 -4.59 4.47
N ASN A 109 -12.99 -3.52 5.25
CA ASN A 109 -14.15 -3.05 5.99
C ASN A 109 -13.97 -1.59 6.42
N GLN A 110 -15.00 -1.00 7.01
CA GLN A 110 -14.97 0.39 7.48
C GLN A 110 -13.82 0.68 8.43
N ARG A 111 -13.58 -0.20 9.42
CA ARG A 111 -12.45 -0.05 10.35
C ARG A 111 -11.11 0.04 9.63
N ALA A 112 -10.89 -0.77 8.59
CA ALA A 112 -9.67 -0.72 7.79
C ALA A 112 -9.61 0.58 6.96
N ALA A 113 -10.73 1.01 6.38
CA ALA A 113 -10.80 2.25 5.62
C ALA A 113 -10.45 3.46 6.50
N ASP A 114 -11.06 3.56 7.69
CA ASP A 114 -10.78 4.62 8.67
C ASP A 114 -9.31 4.61 9.10
N TRP A 115 -8.72 3.41 9.26
CA TRP A 115 -7.29 3.27 9.54
C TRP A 115 -6.44 3.88 8.43
N TYR A 116 -6.70 3.56 7.15
CA TYR A 116 -5.95 4.17 6.04
C TYR A 116 -6.21 5.68 5.89
N ILE A 117 -7.45 6.14 6.12
CA ILE A 117 -7.81 7.57 6.11
C ILE A 117 -7.02 8.32 7.17
N SER A 118 -6.77 7.72 8.35
CA SER A 118 -5.92 8.33 9.38
C SER A 118 -4.46 8.55 8.95
N TYR A 119 -3.99 7.85 7.90
CA TYR A 119 -2.69 8.09 7.25
C TYR A 119 -2.77 9.05 6.06
N GLY A 120 -3.92 9.68 5.83
CA GLY A 120 -4.15 10.61 4.72
C GLY A 120 -4.55 9.95 3.41
N ALA A 121 -5.03 8.70 3.45
CA ALA A 121 -5.65 8.08 2.28
C ALA A 121 -7.04 8.71 2.03
N VAL A 122 -7.44 8.80 0.76
CA VAL A 122 -8.72 9.35 0.35
C VAL A 122 -9.51 8.35 -0.50
N PRO A 123 -10.83 8.21 -0.32
CA PRO A 123 -11.63 7.27 -1.10
C PRO A 123 -11.70 7.66 -2.57
N LEU A 124 -11.89 6.69 -3.45
CA LEU A 124 -12.30 6.91 -4.84
C LEU A 124 -13.72 7.49 -4.89
N LEU A 125 -14.05 8.17 -5.99
CA LEU A 125 -15.35 8.83 -6.14
C LEU A 125 -16.51 7.83 -6.26
N ASN A 126 -16.24 6.61 -6.73
CA ASN A 126 -17.22 5.54 -6.89
C ASN A 126 -17.17 4.47 -5.80
N SER A 127 -16.30 4.60 -4.78
CA SER A 127 -16.13 3.56 -3.77
C SER A 127 -15.56 4.11 -2.46
N SER A 128 -16.27 3.89 -1.35
CA SER A 128 -15.80 4.25 0.00
C SER A 128 -14.73 3.30 0.56
N PHE A 129 -14.56 2.11 -0.04
CA PHE A 129 -13.57 1.12 0.41
C PHE A 129 -12.34 1.02 -0.49
N SER A 130 -12.36 1.65 -1.66
CA SER A 130 -11.17 1.78 -2.51
C SER A 130 -10.55 3.14 -2.24
N LEU A 131 -9.33 3.18 -1.74
CA LEU A 131 -8.66 4.39 -1.27
C LEU A 131 -7.35 4.60 -2.01
N LEU A 132 -6.95 5.87 -2.10
CA LEU A 132 -5.67 6.30 -2.64
C LEU A 132 -4.86 7.01 -1.57
N LEU A 133 -3.61 6.58 -1.41
CA LEU A 133 -2.62 7.27 -0.60
C LEU A 133 -1.54 7.85 -1.51
N SER A 134 -1.53 9.17 -1.68
CA SER A 134 -0.64 9.83 -2.64
C SER A 134 0.83 9.64 -2.28
N PHE A 135 1.69 9.55 -3.30
CA PHE A 135 3.14 9.52 -3.09
C PHE A 135 3.68 10.80 -2.50
N LYS A 136 3.04 11.95 -2.75
CA LYS A 136 3.34 13.20 -2.05
C LYS A 136 3.16 13.04 -0.53
N THR A 137 2.05 12.47 -0.08
CA THR A 137 1.78 12.22 1.35
C THR A 137 2.81 11.26 1.95
N ILE A 138 3.08 10.14 1.27
CA ILE A 138 4.07 9.14 1.72
C ILE A 138 5.46 9.74 1.81
N TYR A 139 5.88 10.50 0.79
CA TYR A 139 7.19 11.13 0.74
C TYR A 139 7.40 12.09 1.91
N THR A 140 6.43 12.97 2.18
CA THR A 140 6.46 13.86 3.36
C THR A 140 6.57 13.06 4.66
N ALA A 141 5.80 11.99 4.82
CA ALA A 141 5.86 11.16 6.02
C ALA A 141 7.22 10.45 6.19
N LEU A 142 7.85 10.01 5.10
CA LEU A 142 9.18 9.40 5.11
C LEU A 142 10.28 10.39 5.50
N ILE A 143 10.21 11.64 5.01
CA ILE A 143 11.11 12.72 5.43
C ILE A 143 10.96 12.97 6.93
N MET A 144 9.73 13.16 7.42
CA MET A 144 9.48 13.42 8.84
C MET A 144 9.97 12.26 9.74
N ALA A 145 9.99 11.04 9.21
CA ALA A 145 10.48 9.85 9.91
C ALA A 145 12.00 9.60 9.75
N ASN A 146 12.75 10.48 9.07
CA ASN A 146 14.16 10.32 8.72
C ASN A 146 14.44 8.96 8.03
N LYS A 147 13.60 8.59 7.06
CA LYS A 147 13.69 7.30 6.34
C LYS A 147 14.16 7.44 4.89
N ILE A 148 14.29 8.65 4.38
CA ILE A 148 14.90 9.01 3.08
C ILE A 148 15.54 10.39 3.21
#